data_AF-A0AAU6EIJ6-F1
#
_entry.id   AF-A0AAU6EIJ6-F1
#
_cell.length_a   1.000
_cell.length_b   1.000
_cell.length_c   1.000
_cell.angle_alpha   90.00
_cell.angle_beta   90.00
_cell.angle_gamma   90.00
#
_symmetry.space_group_name_H-M   'P 1'
#
loop_
_entity.id
_entity.type
_entity.pdbx_description
1 polymer ?
#
loop_
_entity_poly.entity_id
_entity_poly.type
_entity_poly.pdbx_seq_one_letter_code
_entity_poly.pdbx_strand_id
1 'polypeptide(L)'
;MSDVSGTERYLRLTVELTVEVQDIAALQAAALKEISHPDADLDDDERKEQAELVSADDTGATALQWLIEPDHVLGLIEHVDQIEPREAVLGVEPSDGPSDEDEDDDDHAGHDHAGHDHKH
;
A
#
# COMPACT_ATOMS: atom_id res chain seq x y z
N MET A 1 35.33 -5.37 31.53
CA MET A 1 34.72 -5.40 30.19
C MET A 1 33.43 -4.62 30.31
N SER A 2 33.41 -3.40 29.79
CA SER A 2 32.23 -2.54 29.86
C SER A 2 31.27 -2.98 28.77
N ASP A 3 30.05 -3.31 29.18
CA ASP A 3 28.92 -3.63 28.33
C ASP A 3 28.60 -2.38 27.49
N VAL A 4 29.05 -2.35 26.24
CA VAL A 4 28.56 -1.38 25.26
C VAL A 4 27.24 -1.95 24.76
N SER A 5 26.21 -1.88 25.60
CA SER A 5 24.82 -2.03 25.17
C SER A 5 24.46 -0.80 24.34
N GLY A 6 24.97 -0.77 23.10
CA GLY A 6 24.48 0.12 22.07
C GLY A 6 23.00 -0.16 21.91
N THR A 7 22.16 0.77 22.36
CA THR A 7 20.72 0.62 22.28
C THR A 7 20.34 0.77 20.81
N GLU A 8 20.17 -0.36 20.13
CA GLU A 8 19.65 -0.40 18.77
C GLU A 8 18.29 0.32 18.76
N ARG A 9 18.15 1.33 17.89
CA ARG A 9 16.92 2.11 17.77
C ARG A 9 16.17 1.62 16.54
N TYR A 10 15.06 0.95 16.77
CA TYR A 10 14.18 0.46 15.72
C TYR A 10 13.01 1.41 15.54
N LEU A 11 12.71 1.75 14.29
CA LEU A 11 11.51 2.48 13.90
C LEU A 11 10.68 1.57 12.99
N ARG A 12 9.37 1.58 13.16
CA ARG A 12 8.44 0.87 12.26
C ARG A 12 7.70 1.90 11.42
N LEU A 13 7.87 1.81 10.11
CA LEU A 13 7.13 2.60 9.14
C LEU A 13 5.93 1.78 8.65
N THR A 14 4.75 2.40 8.60
CA THR A 14 3.56 1.85 7.93
C THR A 14 3.25 2.76 6.76
N VAL A 15 3.11 2.18 5.57
CA VAL A 15 2.73 2.91 4.35
C VAL A 15 1.37 2.39 3.92
N GLU A 16 0.42 3.31 3.76
CA GLU A 16 -0.87 3.05 3.12
C GLU A 16 -0.84 3.74 1.75
N LEU A 17 -1.11 2.99 0.69
CA LEU A 17 -1.03 3.46 -0.68
C LEU A 17 -2.21 2.92 -1.48
N THR A 18 -3.00 3.84 -2.04
CA THR A 18 -4.01 3.52 -3.04
C THR A 18 -3.48 3.86 -4.43
N VAL A 19 -3.57 2.93 -5.36
CA VAL A 19 -3.16 3.12 -6.75
C VAL A 19 -4.36 3.00 -7.69
N GLU A 20 -4.47 3.92 -8.64
CA GLU A 20 -5.44 3.84 -9.71
C GLU A 20 -4.87 3.01 -10.87
N VAL A 21 -5.54 1.90 -11.21
CA VAL A 21 -5.15 1.05 -12.34
C VAL A 21 -5.89 1.49 -13.59
N GLN A 22 -5.16 2.09 -14.54
CA GLN A 22 -5.74 2.57 -15.80
C GLN A 22 -5.92 1.48 -16.86
N ASP A 23 -5.13 0.41 -16.82
CA ASP A 23 -5.17 -0.70 -17.77
C ASP A 23 -4.84 -2.03 -17.08
N ILE A 24 -5.89 -2.77 -16.74
CA ILE A 24 -5.80 -4.07 -16.05
C ILE A 24 -5.15 -5.12 -16.94
N ALA A 25 -5.43 -5.10 -18.25
CA ALA A 25 -4.88 -6.08 -19.18
C ALA A 25 -3.36 -5.91 -19.34
N ALA A 26 -2.89 -4.66 -19.40
CA ALA A 26 -1.46 -4.38 -19.40
C ALA A 26 -0.78 -4.80 -18.09
N LEU A 27 -1.44 -4.57 -16.94
CA LEU A 27 -0.94 -4.98 -15.62
C LEU A 27 -0.81 -6.51 -15.52
N GLN A 28 -1.86 -7.25 -15.90
CA GLN A 28 -1.83 -8.71 -15.94
C GLN A 28 -0.75 -9.24 -16.88
N ALA A 29 -0.61 -8.65 -18.08
CA ALA A 29 0.41 -9.07 -19.04
C ALA A 29 1.84 -8.87 -18.48
N ALA A 30 2.07 -7.80 -17.73
CA ALA A 30 3.35 -7.57 -17.05
C ALA A 30 3.60 -8.64 -15.97
N ALA A 31 2.61 -8.93 -15.13
CA ALA A 31 2.74 -9.97 -14.10
C ALA A 31 2.99 -11.37 -14.70
N LEU A 32 2.27 -11.72 -15.77
CA LEU A 32 2.48 -12.98 -16.49
C LEU A 32 3.88 -13.10 -17.07
N LYS A 33 4.48 -11.99 -17.49
CA LYS A 33 5.86 -11.95 -17.96
C LYS A 33 6.83 -12.29 -16.83
N GLU A 34 6.65 -11.71 -15.65
CA GLU A 34 7.48 -12.01 -14.47
C GLU A 34 7.31 -13.47 -14.01
N ILE A 35 6.08 -13.99 -13.94
CA ILE A 35 5.81 -15.41 -13.65
C ILE A 35 6.53 -16.32 -14.66
N SER A 36 6.57 -15.93 -15.93
CA SER A 36 7.24 -16.71 -16.97
C SER A 36 8.77 -16.57 -16.97
N HIS A 37 9.33 -15.68 -16.16
CA HIS A 37 10.77 -15.43 -16.14
C HIS A 37 11.52 -16.69 -15.68
N PRO A 38 12.70 -17.01 -16.26
CA PRO A 38 13.48 -18.17 -15.85
C PRO A 38 14.06 -18.05 -14.43
N ASP A 39 14.20 -16.83 -13.93
CA ASP A 39 14.70 -16.56 -12.58
C ASP A 39 13.58 -16.52 -11.52
N ALA A 40 12.31 -16.66 -11.93
CA ALA A 40 11.23 -16.86 -10.98
C ALA A 40 11.41 -18.23 -10.30
N ASP A 41 11.46 -18.26 -8.97
CA ASP A 41 11.60 -19.47 -8.17
C ASP A 41 10.27 -20.25 -8.13
N LEU A 42 9.82 -20.69 -9.31
CA LEU A 42 8.60 -21.44 -9.54
C LEU A 42 8.91 -22.64 -10.43
N ASP A 43 8.37 -23.80 -10.08
CA ASP A 43 8.31 -24.93 -11.00
C ASP A 43 7.22 -24.74 -12.09
N ASP A 44 7.16 -25.67 -13.04
CA ASP A 44 6.25 -25.59 -14.18
C ASP A 44 4.76 -25.62 -13.77
N ASP A 45 4.42 -26.37 -12.72
CA ASP A 45 3.05 -26.49 -12.23
C ASP A 45 2.67 -25.24 -11.43
N GLU A 46 3.56 -24.76 -10.55
CA GLU A 46 3.40 -23.51 -9.80
C GLU A 46 3.25 -22.31 -10.74
N ARG A 47 4.09 -22.21 -11.77
CA ARG A 47 4.03 -21.16 -12.79
C ARG A 47 2.67 -21.13 -13.48
N LYS A 48 2.12 -22.30 -13.81
CA LYS A 48 0.82 -22.41 -14.44
C LYS A 48 -0.29 -21.97 -13.48
N GLU A 49 -0.26 -22.43 -12.23
CA GLU A 49 -1.24 -22.04 -11.21
C GLU A 49 -1.23 -20.52 -10.99
N GLN A 50 -0.05 -19.93 -10.83
CA GLN A 50 0.10 -18.48 -10.63
C GLN A 50 -0.38 -17.67 -11.84
N ALA A 51 -0.07 -18.13 -13.05
CA ALA A 51 -0.57 -17.50 -14.26
C ALA A 51 -2.11 -17.56 -14.37
N GLU A 52 -2.71 -18.68 -13.97
CA GLU A 52 -4.17 -18.83 -13.91
C GLU A 52 -4.79 -17.88 -12.87
N LEU A 53 -4.18 -17.75 -11.69
CA LEU A 53 -4.63 -16.81 -10.64
C LEU A 53 -4.58 -15.36 -11.11
N VAL A 54 -3.46 -14.93 -11.71
CA VAL A 54 -3.32 -13.58 -12.27
C VAL A 54 -4.35 -13.32 -13.37
N SER A 55 -4.61 -14.30 -14.22
CA SER A 55 -5.56 -14.16 -15.33
C SER A 55 -7.02 -14.18 -14.89
N ALA A 56 -7.32 -14.83 -13.76
CA ALA A 56 -8.67 -14.93 -13.22
C ALA A 56 -9.07 -13.74 -12.34
N ASP A 57 -8.10 -12.93 -11.91
CA ASP A 57 -8.35 -11.76 -11.08
C ASP A 57 -8.63 -10.49 -11.92
N ASP A 58 -9.91 -10.14 -11.99
CA ASP A 58 -10.39 -8.94 -12.68
C ASP A 58 -10.05 -7.62 -11.96
N THR A 59 -9.59 -7.67 -10.70
CA THR A 59 -9.23 -6.47 -9.94
C THR A 59 -7.80 -5.98 -10.21
N GLY A 60 -6.94 -6.89 -10.71
CA GLY A 60 -5.51 -6.63 -10.90
C GLY A 60 -4.69 -6.67 -9.61
N ALA A 61 -5.29 -6.95 -8.45
CA ALA A 61 -4.58 -7.05 -7.17
C ALA A 61 -3.51 -8.17 -7.19
N THR A 62 -3.86 -9.34 -7.73
CA THR A 62 -2.98 -10.49 -7.87
C THR A 62 -1.83 -10.19 -8.83
N ALA A 63 -2.11 -9.47 -9.93
CA ALA A 63 -1.09 -9.03 -10.86
C ALA A 63 -0.12 -8.04 -10.20
N LEU A 64 -0.65 -7.07 -9.45
CA LEU A 64 0.16 -6.08 -8.76
C LEU A 64 1.04 -6.73 -7.69
N GLN A 65 0.52 -7.70 -6.92
CA GLN A 65 1.27 -8.47 -5.93
C GLN A 65 2.51 -9.15 -6.53
N TRP A 66 2.42 -9.63 -7.77
CA TRP A 66 3.55 -10.23 -8.49
C TRP A 66 4.61 -9.21 -8.94
N LEU A 67 4.21 -7.95 -9.12
CA LEU A 67 5.08 -6.90 -9.67
C LEU A 67 5.79 -6.08 -8.60
N ILE A 68 5.40 -6.22 -7.33
CA ILE A 68 5.98 -5.47 -6.23
C ILE A 68 6.68 -6.40 -5.24
N GLU A 69 7.96 -6.14 -5.01
CA GLU A 69 8.75 -6.86 -4.02
C GLU A 69 8.86 -6.05 -2.72
N PRO A 70 9.03 -6.70 -1.55
CA PRO A 70 9.33 -6.01 -0.30
C PRO A 70 10.55 -5.08 -0.40
N ASP A 71 11.53 -5.43 -1.24
CA ASP A 71 12.73 -4.62 -1.47
C ASP A 71 12.41 -3.27 -2.12
N HIS A 72 11.32 -3.15 -2.90
CA HIS A 72 10.86 -1.85 -3.39
C HIS A 72 10.46 -0.90 -2.25
N VAL A 73 9.98 -1.44 -1.11
CA VAL A 73 9.66 -0.64 0.08
C VAL A 73 10.93 -0.19 0.79
N LEU A 74 11.98 -1.02 0.81
CA LEU A 74 13.29 -0.64 1.34
C LEU A 74 13.89 0.54 0.55
N GLY A 75 13.65 0.58 -0.76
CA GLY A 75 13.98 1.70 -1.65
C GLY A 75 13.46 3.07 -1.18
N LEU A 76 12.35 3.11 -0.44
CA LEU A 76 11.80 4.37 0.08
C LEU A 76 12.74 5.07 1.04
N ILE A 77 13.60 4.34 1.76
CA ILE A 77 14.47 4.90 2.80
C ILE A 77 15.95 4.89 2.42
N GLU A 78 16.33 4.36 1.25
CA GLU A 78 17.71 4.32 0.76
C GLU A 78 18.37 5.71 0.67
N HIS A 79 17.56 6.77 0.54
CA HIS A 79 18.04 8.14 0.46
C HIS A 79 18.40 8.78 1.82
N VAL A 80 18.10 8.12 2.94
CA VAL A 80 18.36 8.65 4.28
C VAL A 80 19.66 8.09 4.83
N ASP A 81 20.67 8.95 4.93
CA ASP A 81 21.96 8.57 5.53
C ASP A 81 21.79 8.04 6.96
N GLN A 82 22.57 7.02 7.31
CA GLN A 82 22.62 6.38 8.64
C GLN A 82 21.37 5.59 9.04
N ILE A 83 20.51 5.22 8.09
CA ILE A 83 19.44 4.24 8.29
C ILE A 83 19.78 2.97 7.49
N GLU A 84 19.71 1.83 8.16
CA GLU A 84 19.83 0.52 7.52
C GLU A 84 18.45 -0.17 7.53
N PRO A 85 17.81 -0.39 6.36
CA PRO A 85 16.64 -1.25 6.27
C PRO A 85 16.92 -2.65 6.83
N ARG A 86 15.97 -3.23 7.56
CA ARG A 86 16.11 -4.57 8.16
C ARG A 86 15.07 -5.57 7.71
N GLU A 87 13.83 -5.13 7.53
CA GLU A 87 12.71 -5.98 7.16
C GLU A 87 11.66 -5.12 6.43
N ALA A 88 11.05 -5.70 5.40
CA ALA A 88 9.84 -5.17 4.77
C ALA A 88 8.82 -6.30 4.64
N VAL A 89 7.56 -5.96 4.93
CA VAL A 89 6.41 -6.82 4.68
C VAL A 89 5.43 -6.01 3.85
N LEU A 90 4.93 -6.62 2.79
CA LEU A 90 4.06 -5.97 1.82
C LEU A 90 2.80 -6.83 1.61
N GLY A 91 1.64 -6.18 1.64
CA GLY A 91 0.34 -6.77 1.33
C GLY A 91 -0.37 -5.95 0.27
N VAL A 92 -1.06 -6.61 -0.65
CA VAL A 92 -1.86 -5.98 -1.71
C VAL A 92 -3.28 -6.46 -1.58
N GLU A 93 -4.21 -5.52 -1.46
CA GLU A 93 -5.64 -5.77 -1.34
C GLU A 93 -6.40 -4.78 -2.25
N PRO A 94 -7.57 -5.18 -2.80
CA PRO A 94 -8.44 -4.24 -3.51
C PRO A 94 -8.88 -3.08 -2.60
N SER A 95 -9.05 -1.90 -3.18
CA SER A 95 -9.52 -0.70 -2.48
C SER A 95 -10.67 -0.04 -3.25
N ASP A 96 -11.60 0.58 -2.53
CA ASP A 96 -12.69 1.38 -3.10
C ASP A 96 -12.21 2.77 -3.61
N GLY A 97 -10.93 3.11 -3.41
CA GLY A 97 -10.36 4.39 -3.79
C GLY A 97 -9.75 5.14 -2.61
N PRO A 98 -9.21 6.35 -2.82
CA PRO A 98 -8.80 7.22 -1.72
C PRO A 98 -10.02 7.56 -0.87
N SER A 99 -9.85 7.58 0.45
CA SER A 99 -10.89 8.06 1.36
C SER A 99 -11.14 9.55 1.09
N ASP A 100 -12.35 9.92 0.69
CA ASP A 100 -12.81 11.32 0.64
C ASP A 100 -13.00 11.84 2.08
N GLU A 101 -11.91 12.07 2.82
CA GLU A 101 -11.97 12.66 4.18
C GLU A 101 -11.92 14.20 4.17
N ASP A 102 -12.02 14.85 3.00
CA ASP A 102 -11.86 16.30 2.84
C ASP A 102 -13.15 17.07 2.42
N GLU A 103 -14.37 16.53 2.61
CA GLU A 103 -15.63 17.22 2.24
C GLU A 103 -16.62 17.53 3.38
N ASP A 104 -16.26 17.31 4.66
CA ASP A 104 -17.13 17.61 5.81
C ASP A 104 -16.46 18.50 6.87
N ASP A 105 -15.91 19.66 6.48
CA ASP A 105 -15.70 20.74 7.44
C ASP A 105 -16.13 22.10 6.85
N ASP A 106 -16.81 22.90 7.68
CA ASP A 106 -17.30 24.26 7.44
C ASP A 106 -18.58 24.49 6.59
N ASP A 107 -19.76 24.18 7.14
CA ASP A 107 -20.97 24.97 6.81
C ASP A 107 -22.08 24.99 7.89
N HIS A 108 -21.72 25.27 9.16
CA HIS A 108 -22.70 25.76 10.16
C HIS A 108 -22.20 27.00 10.91
N ALA A 109 -21.74 27.99 10.15
CA ALA A 109 -21.72 29.38 10.62
C ALA A 109 -23.12 29.99 10.49
N GLY A 110 -23.82 30.16 11.63
CA GLY A 110 -24.81 31.23 11.76
C GLY A 110 -26.16 30.85 12.37
N HIS A 111 -26.24 30.85 13.71
CA HIS A 111 -27.43 31.45 14.35
C HIS A 111 -27.12 31.94 15.77
N ASP A 112 -26.40 33.06 15.84
CA ASP A 112 -26.34 33.89 17.04
C ASP A 112 -27.61 34.74 17.17
N HIS A 113 -28.18 34.71 18.38
CA HIS A 113 -28.96 35.75 19.06
C HIS A 113 -30.32 36.23 18.50
N ALA A 114 -31.39 36.00 19.28
CA ALA A 114 -32.05 37.05 20.08
C ALA A 114 -33.41 36.59 20.67
N GLY A 115 -33.71 36.99 21.91
CA GLY A 115 -35.11 37.13 22.34
C GLY A 115 -35.49 36.47 23.67
N HIS A 116 -34.88 36.93 24.76
CA HIS A 116 -35.49 36.92 26.09
C HIS A 116 -36.78 37.78 26.01
N ASP A 117 -37.97 37.22 26.27
CA ASP A 117 -39.07 38.02 26.81
C ASP A 117 -40.05 37.19 27.63
N HIS A 118 -40.57 37.85 28.64
CA HIS A 118 -41.25 37.35 29.82
C HIS A 118 -42.78 37.44 29.60
N LYS A 119 -43.55 36.83 30.51
CA LYS A 119 -44.95 37.16 30.86
C LYS A 119 -46.07 36.45 30.06
N HIS A 120 -46.86 35.60 30.73
CA HIS A 120 -48.08 36.05 31.45
C HIS A 120 -48.63 35.00 32.40
#